data_AF-A0A1Y3TT75-F1
#
_entry.id   AF-A0A1Y3TT75-F1
#
_cell.length_a   1.000
_cell.length_b   1.000
_cell.length_c   1.000
_cell.angle_alpha   90.00
_cell.angle_beta   90.00
_cell.angle_gamma   90.00
#
_symmetry.space_group_name_H-M   'P 1'
#
loop_
_entity.id
_entity.type
_entity.pdbx_description
1 polymer ?
#
loop_
_entity_poly.entity_id
_entity_poly.type
_entity_poly.pdbx_seq_one_letter_code
_entity_poly.pdbx_strand_id
1 'polypeptide(L)'
;MEYILTAESLGKQYRHFKALDSFSIHVPKGSIYGFVGKNGAGKTTFIRLICGLQEPTSGSYTLYGAKNTDPGITKSRRRMGAVVETPSIYLDMTAEDNLKEQYRIIGMAVFGLYMKIMEYISTQQYFSRSPALHSMLSIYAMVIGFLTAAFVSLFVGTEYSDGTIRNKLIIGHSRAAIYFSNLITCSAAGLFMCLAYLLPAAAAGIPLCGMETADFRYIVSMFLCSFIMTLAFTSLCTLVGMLCQNKAVTAVVTILSVCLLFVASIYISARLSEPETYQEVTALAGDGSVTSTRDVPNPGYLRGTQRQIYEFLDGFLPTGQSVILTRGDQGSPFLLMSAYSAGITAAATGIGIFLFRKRDIK
;
A
#
# COMPACT_ATOMS: atom_id res chain seq x y z
N MET A 1 -25.46 -32.69 -23.95
CA MET A 1 -24.83 -32.45 -22.63
C MET A 1 -24.48 -30.98 -22.53
N GLU A 2 -24.83 -30.31 -21.41
CA GLU A 2 -24.44 -28.92 -21.14
C GLU A 2 -23.00 -28.91 -20.62
N TYR A 3 -22.06 -28.29 -21.36
CA TYR A 3 -20.67 -28.12 -20.93
C TYR A 3 -20.51 -26.81 -20.17
N ILE A 4 -19.91 -26.85 -18.98
CA ILE A 4 -19.59 -25.64 -18.19
C ILE A 4 -18.25 -25.04 -18.59
N LEU A 5 -17.33 -25.86 -19.09
CA LEU A 5 -16.04 -25.45 -19.59
C LEU A 5 -15.75 -26.19 -20.88
N THR A 6 -15.43 -25.45 -21.93
CA THR A 6 -14.87 -26.00 -23.18
C THR A 6 -13.58 -25.26 -23.48
N ALA A 7 -12.51 -25.99 -23.77
CA ALA A 7 -11.24 -25.44 -24.22
C ALA A 7 -10.89 -26.09 -25.56
N GLU A 8 -10.54 -25.28 -26.54
CA GLU A 8 -10.26 -25.71 -27.91
C GLU A 8 -8.86 -25.25 -28.30
N SER A 9 -7.97 -26.22 -28.51
CA SER A 9 -6.58 -26.04 -28.92
C SER A 9 -5.86 -25.01 -28.05
N LEU A 10 -6.11 -25.04 -26.74
CA LEU A 10 -5.61 -24.05 -25.79
C LEU A 10 -4.09 -24.18 -25.63
N GLY A 11 -3.38 -23.10 -25.89
CA GLY A 11 -1.93 -23.04 -25.80
C GLY A 11 -1.44 -21.96 -24.86
N LYS A 12 -0.36 -22.24 -24.14
CA LYS A 12 0.35 -21.28 -23.30
C LYS A 12 1.85 -21.47 -23.42
N GLN A 13 2.51 -20.43 -23.92
CA GLN A 13 3.96 -20.39 -24.06
C GLN A 13 4.55 -19.30 -23.17
N TYR A 14 5.56 -19.68 -22.38
CA TYR A 14 6.39 -18.76 -21.61
C TYR A 14 7.75 -18.65 -22.29
N ARG A 15 7.97 -17.57 -23.04
CA ARG A 15 9.20 -17.37 -23.84
C ARG A 15 9.48 -18.58 -24.74
N HIS A 16 10.44 -19.43 -24.39
CA HIS A 16 10.84 -20.61 -25.17
C HIS A 16 10.20 -21.91 -24.68
N PHE A 17 9.46 -21.89 -23.57
CA PHE A 17 8.83 -23.08 -22.98
C PHE A 17 7.33 -23.12 -23.24
N LYS A 18 6.85 -24.17 -23.94
CA LYS A 18 5.42 -24.43 -24.11
C LYS A 18 4.89 -25.19 -22.90
N ALA A 19 4.11 -24.51 -22.06
CA ALA A 19 3.49 -25.11 -20.88
C ALA A 19 2.16 -25.81 -21.19
N LEU A 20 1.46 -25.38 -22.24
CA LEU A 20 0.32 -26.07 -22.84
C LEU A 20 0.46 -25.96 -24.36
N ASP A 21 0.26 -27.07 -25.06
CA ASP A 21 0.37 -27.15 -26.52
C ASP A 21 -0.90 -27.81 -27.08
N SER A 22 -1.75 -27.01 -27.72
CA SER A 22 -3.01 -27.43 -28.35
C SER A 22 -3.90 -28.31 -27.46
N PHE A 23 -4.07 -27.93 -26.20
CA PHE A 23 -4.84 -28.72 -25.23
C PHE A 23 -6.35 -28.48 -25.40
N SER A 24 -7.12 -29.55 -25.64
CA SER A 24 -8.57 -29.49 -25.73
C SER A 24 -9.26 -30.33 -24.64
N ILE A 25 -10.30 -29.79 -24.04
CA ILE A 25 -11.12 -30.49 -23.04
C ILE A 25 -12.54 -29.92 -23.00
N HIS A 26 -13.51 -30.80 -22.74
CA HIS A 26 -14.91 -30.44 -22.51
C HIS A 26 -15.35 -31.03 -21.17
N VAL A 27 -15.78 -30.15 -20.25
CA VAL A 27 -16.19 -30.51 -18.90
C VAL A 27 -17.71 -30.32 -18.77
N PRO A 28 -18.50 -31.41 -18.68
CA PRO A 28 -19.93 -31.35 -18.45
C PRO A 28 -20.29 -30.72 -17.10
N LYS A 29 -21.48 -30.13 -17.04
CA LYS A 29 -22.05 -29.66 -15.77
C LYS A 29 -22.24 -30.82 -14.80
N GLY A 30 -21.87 -30.60 -13.52
CA GLY A 30 -22.01 -31.60 -12.45
C GLY A 30 -20.99 -32.74 -12.51
N SER A 31 -19.97 -32.64 -13.35
CA SER A 31 -18.92 -33.66 -13.45
C SER A 31 -17.71 -33.34 -12.57
N ILE A 32 -16.98 -34.38 -12.16
CA ILE A 32 -15.72 -34.28 -11.42
C ILE A 32 -14.60 -34.74 -12.36
N TYR A 33 -13.62 -33.87 -12.61
CA TYR A 33 -12.46 -34.15 -13.47
C TYR A 33 -11.17 -34.07 -12.67
N GLY A 34 -10.27 -35.05 -12.89
CA GLY A 34 -8.93 -35.07 -12.33
C GLY A 34 -7.87 -34.96 -13.41
N PHE A 35 -6.91 -34.04 -13.24
CA PHE A 35 -5.74 -33.95 -14.10
C PHE A 35 -4.59 -34.76 -13.51
N VAL A 36 -4.19 -35.83 -14.19
CA VAL A 36 -3.06 -36.68 -13.79
C VAL A 36 -1.88 -36.44 -14.74
N GLY A 37 -0.70 -36.21 -14.18
CA GLY A 37 0.53 -36.02 -14.96
C GLY A 37 1.71 -35.64 -14.08
N LYS A 38 2.93 -35.67 -14.61
CA LYS A 38 4.15 -35.27 -13.88
C LYS A 38 4.13 -33.78 -13.50
N ASN A 39 4.98 -33.38 -12.55
CA ASN A 39 5.22 -31.97 -12.28
C ASN A 39 5.75 -31.27 -13.55
N GLY A 40 5.26 -30.07 -13.84
CA GLY A 40 5.58 -29.36 -15.08
C GLY A 40 4.72 -29.73 -16.30
N ALA A 41 3.80 -30.70 -16.21
CA ALA A 41 2.93 -31.11 -17.33
C ALA A 41 1.82 -30.10 -17.72
N GLY A 42 1.84 -28.87 -17.19
CA GLY A 42 0.87 -27.83 -17.54
C GLY A 42 -0.45 -27.81 -16.75
N LYS A 43 -0.63 -28.70 -15.75
CA LYS A 43 -1.87 -28.77 -14.94
C LYS A 43 -2.22 -27.44 -14.25
N THR A 44 -1.26 -26.90 -13.49
CA THR A 44 -1.44 -25.62 -12.79
C THR A 44 -1.60 -24.46 -13.77
N THR A 45 -0.89 -24.52 -14.91
CA THR A 45 -1.03 -23.54 -16.00
C THR A 45 -2.45 -23.50 -16.52
N PHE A 46 -3.05 -24.67 -16.81
CA PHE A 46 -4.43 -24.77 -17.25
C PHE A 46 -5.40 -24.15 -16.24
N ILE A 47 -5.27 -24.52 -14.96
CA ILE A 47 -6.13 -23.99 -13.89
C ILE A 47 -6.03 -22.45 -13.81
N ARG A 48 -4.81 -21.90 -13.89
CA ARG A 48 -4.56 -20.44 -13.87
C ARG A 48 -5.19 -19.71 -15.06
N LEU A 49 -5.20 -20.32 -16.25
CA LEU A 49 -5.86 -19.75 -17.44
C LEU A 49 -7.38 -19.65 -17.25
N ILE A 50 -8.02 -20.73 -16.80
CA ILE A 50 -9.48 -20.75 -16.59
C ILE A 50 -9.89 -19.75 -15.49
N CYS A 51 -9.10 -19.67 -14.42
CA CYS A 51 -9.29 -18.69 -13.34
C CYS A 51 -9.05 -17.24 -13.77
N GLY A 52 -8.44 -16.99 -14.93
CA GLY A 52 -8.11 -15.65 -15.40
C GLY A 52 -6.89 -15.01 -14.76
N LEU A 53 -6.08 -15.81 -14.06
CA LEU A 53 -4.81 -15.36 -13.52
C LEU A 53 -3.75 -15.20 -14.61
N GLN A 54 -3.99 -15.77 -15.79
CA GLN A 54 -3.15 -15.67 -16.97
C GLN A 54 -4.00 -15.71 -18.25
N GLU A 55 -3.48 -15.10 -19.32
CA GLU A 55 -4.09 -15.17 -20.65
C GLU A 55 -3.49 -16.29 -21.50
N PRO A 56 -4.28 -16.97 -22.34
CA PRO A 56 -3.76 -17.95 -23.29
C PRO A 56 -2.88 -17.28 -24.35
N THR A 57 -1.87 -18.00 -24.85
CA THR A 57 -1.06 -17.55 -25.99
C THR A 57 -1.74 -17.90 -27.32
N SER A 58 -2.48 -19.00 -27.35
CA SER A 58 -3.24 -19.46 -28.50
C SER A 58 -4.46 -20.28 -28.06
N GLY A 59 -5.37 -20.52 -29.00
CA GLY A 59 -6.63 -21.21 -28.72
C GLY A 59 -7.62 -20.36 -27.92
N SER A 60 -8.72 -20.97 -27.51
CA SER A 60 -9.77 -20.29 -26.76
C SER A 60 -10.44 -21.22 -25.77
N TYR A 61 -11.15 -20.64 -24.81
CA TYR A 61 -11.99 -21.41 -23.91
C TYR A 61 -13.30 -20.66 -23.65
N THR A 62 -14.34 -21.41 -23.32
CA THR A 62 -15.67 -20.91 -22.96
C THR A 62 -16.01 -21.39 -21.55
N LEU A 63 -16.45 -20.48 -20.69
CA LEU A 63 -16.84 -20.76 -19.32
C LEU A 63 -18.28 -20.29 -19.08
N TYR A 64 -19.17 -21.21 -18.69
CA TYR A 64 -20.61 -20.98 -18.54
C TYR A 64 -21.23 -20.28 -19.77
N GLY A 65 -20.80 -20.67 -20.97
CA GLY A 65 -21.28 -20.09 -22.23
C GLY A 65 -20.61 -18.76 -22.65
N ALA A 66 -19.81 -18.13 -21.80
CA ALA A 66 -19.05 -16.92 -22.15
C ALA A 66 -17.66 -17.28 -22.65
N LYS A 67 -17.25 -16.77 -23.81
CA LYS A 67 -15.89 -16.95 -24.34
C LYS A 67 -14.87 -16.17 -23.53
N ASN A 68 -13.63 -16.62 -23.51
CA ASN A 68 -12.54 -15.98 -22.75
C ASN A 68 -12.24 -14.53 -23.19
N THR A 69 -12.58 -14.17 -24.43
CA THR A 69 -12.42 -12.82 -24.98
C THR A 69 -13.63 -11.91 -24.74
N ASP A 70 -14.73 -12.46 -24.22
CA ASP A 70 -15.97 -11.72 -24.00
C ASP A 70 -15.88 -10.90 -22.70
N PRO A 71 -16.25 -9.61 -22.69
CA PRO A 71 -16.39 -8.83 -21.45
C PRO A 71 -17.24 -9.54 -20.37
N GLY A 72 -18.19 -10.39 -20.78
CA GLY A 72 -19.03 -11.19 -19.89
C GLY A 72 -18.31 -12.27 -19.09
N ILE A 73 -17.07 -12.64 -19.45
CA ILE A 73 -16.31 -13.73 -18.80
C ILE A 73 -16.10 -13.49 -17.30
N THR A 74 -15.97 -12.23 -16.89
CA THR A 74 -15.81 -11.86 -15.48
C THR A 74 -17.02 -12.26 -14.64
N LYS A 75 -18.24 -12.18 -15.21
CA LYS A 75 -19.46 -12.67 -14.53
C LYS A 75 -19.44 -14.19 -14.41
N SER A 76 -18.96 -14.90 -15.42
CA SER A 76 -18.80 -16.37 -15.36
C SER A 76 -17.80 -16.79 -14.28
N ARG A 77 -16.66 -16.10 -14.15
CA ARG A 77 -15.65 -16.39 -13.11
C ARG A 77 -16.17 -16.15 -11.70
N ARG A 78 -17.07 -15.19 -11.48
CA ARG A 78 -17.72 -14.96 -10.16
C ARG A 78 -18.57 -16.15 -9.67
N ARG A 79 -18.96 -17.06 -10.56
CA ARG A 79 -19.71 -18.28 -10.22
C ARG A 79 -18.81 -19.47 -9.86
N MET A 80 -17.49 -19.29 -9.95
CA MET A 80 -16.49 -20.33 -9.71
C MET A 80 -15.72 -20.02 -8.42
N GLY A 81 -15.55 -21.04 -7.58
CA GLY A 81 -14.55 -21.03 -6.52
C GLY A 81 -13.27 -21.70 -7.01
N ALA A 82 -12.10 -21.11 -6.71
CA ALA A 82 -10.82 -21.67 -7.10
C ALA A 82 -9.86 -21.68 -5.90
N VAL A 83 -9.22 -22.83 -5.67
CA VAL A 83 -8.09 -22.99 -4.74
C VAL A 83 -6.91 -23.44 -5.59
N VAL A 84 -5.93 -22.54 -5.77
CA VAL A 84 -4.76 -22.80 -6.62
C VAL A 84 -3.54 -22.92 -5.70
N GLU A 85 -2.89 -24.09 -5.72
CA GLU A 85 -1.67 -24.44 -4.96
C GLU A 85 -1.87 -24.47 -3.44
N THR A 86 -1.93 -23.33 -2.78
CA THR A 86 -2.10 -23.20 -1.33
C THR A 86 -3.29 -22.29 -1.02
N PRO A 87 -4.26 -22.72 -0.20
CA PRO A 87 -5.36 -21.87 0.18
C PRO A 87 -4.86 -20.66 0.97
N SER A 88 -5.38 -19.48 0.65
CA SER A 88 -5.14 -18.25 1.42
C SER A 88 -5.99 -18.28 2.70
N ILE A 89 -5.60 -19.09 3.67
CA ILE A 89 -6.25 -19.21 4.99
C ILE A 89 -5.40 -18.54 6.08
N TYR A 90 -6.06 -17.81 6.96
CA TYR A 90 -5.49 -17.27 8.18
C TYR A 90 -5.49 -18.38 9.24
N LEU A 91 -4.31 -18.97 9.48
CA LEU A 91 -4.15 -20.11 10.38
C LEU A 91 -4.46 -19.77 11.85
N ASP A 92 -4.36 -18.49 12.21
CA ASP A 92 -4.62 -18.00 13.57
C ASP A 92 -6.10 -17.65 13.81
N MET A 93 -6.97 -17.91 12.83
CA MET A 93 -8.40 -17.62 12.89
C MET A 93 -9.22 -18.91 12.89
N THR A 94 -10.40 -18.86 13.51
CA THR A 94 -11.34 -19.98 13.39
C THR A 94 -11.81 -20.14 11.94
N ALA A 95 -12.35 -21.31 11.59
CA ALA A 95 -12.87 -21.55 10.25
C ALA A 95 -14.01 -20.57 9.90
N GLU A 96 -14.85 -20.22 10.87
CA GLU A 96 -15.93 -19.24 10.71
C GLU A 96 -15.38 -17.83 10.45
N ASP A 97 -14.34 -17.43 11.17
CA ASP A 97 -13.71 -16.12 10.99
C ASP A 97 -12.99 -16.01 9.65
N ASN A 98 -12.33 -17.08 9.19
CA ASN A 98 -11.77 -17.14 7.84
C ASN A 98 -12.80 -16.89 6.75
N LEU A 99 -14.01 -17.46 6.91
CA LEU A 99 -15.12 -17.24 5.98
C LEU A 99 -15.63 -15.80 6.06
N LYS A 100 -15.86 -15.26 7.27
CA LYS A 100 -16.27 -13.86 7.48
C LYS A 100 -15.26 -12.87 6.91
N GLU A 101 -13.97 -13.15 7.04
CA GLU A 101 -12.92 -12.27 6.54
C GLU A 101 -12.86 -12.28 5.01
N GLN A 102 -13.08 -13.43 4.36
CA GLN A 102 -13.29 -13.48 2.90
C GLN A 102 -14.48 -12.61 2.45
N TYR A 103 -15.56 -12.54 3.22
CA TYR A 103 -16.68 -11.62 2.95
C TYR A 103 -16.32 -10.14 3.21
N ARG A 104 -15.53 -9.84 4.25
CA ARG A 104 -15.09 -8.47 4.58
C ARG A 104 -14.12 -7.87 3.57
N ILE A 105 -13.22 -8.68 3.01
CA ILE A 105 -12.29 -8.22 1.96
C ILE A 105 -13.05 -7.71 0.72
N ILE A 106 -14.21 -8.31 0.41
CA ILE A 106 -15.11 -7.84 -0.65
C ILE A 106 -15.82 -6.52 -0.27
N GLY A 107 -15.95 -6.22 1.04
CA GLY A 107 -16.62 -5.03 1.60
C GLY A 107 -15.72 -3.88 2.05
N MET A 108 -14.39 -3.97 1.92
CA MET A 108 -13.44 -2.96 2.44
C MET A 108 -13.67 -1.55 1.89
N ALA A 109 -14.13 -1.42 0.64
CA ALA A 109 -14.46 -0.11 0.05
C ALA A 109 -15.64 0.57 0.78
N VAL A 110 -16.61 -0.21 1.25
CA VAL A 110 -17.78 0.29 1.99
C VAL A 110 -17.40 0.67 3.42
N PHE A 111 -16.53 -0.11 4.06
CA PHE A 111 -16.02 0.19 5.40
C PHE A 111 -15.17 1.49 5.41
N GLY A 112 -14.32 1.68 4.40
CA GLY A 112 -13.55 2.92 4.24
C GLY A 112 -14.44 4.15 4.06
N LEU A 113 -15.50 4.04 3.25
CA LEU A 113 -16.49 5.11 3.06
C LEU A 113 -17.28 5.39 4.35
N TYR A 114 -17.68 4.35 5.08
CA TYR A 114 -18.41 4.46 6.35
C TYR A 114 -17.61 5.20 7.42
N MET A 115 -16.33 4.85 7.61
CA MET A 115 -15.46 5.54 8.56
C MET A 115 -15.30 7.03 8.24
N LYS A 116 -15.27 7.40 6.94
CA LYS A 116 -15.16 8.79 6.49
C LYS A 116 -16.44 9.59 6.66
N ILE A 117 -17.59 8.98 6.40
CA ILE A 117 -18.90 9.60 6.67
C ILE A 117 -19.06 9.87 8.16
N MET A 118 -18.64 8.94 9.03
CA MET A 118 -18.70 9.13 10.48
C MET A 118 -17.80 10.25 10.98
N GLU A 119 -16.59 10.39 10.43
CA GLU A 119 -15.68 11.50 10.73
C GLU A 119 -16.24 12.88 10.34
N TYR A 120 -16.88 12.97 9.17
CA TYR A 120 -17.57 14.19 8.73
C TYR A 120 -18.73 14.54 9.68
N ILE A 121 -19.57 13.56 10.03
CA ILE A 121 -20.69 13.75 10.97
C ILE A 121 -20.18 14.21 12.33
N SER A 122 -19.13 13.57 12.88
CA SER A 122 -18.57 13.99 14.17
C SER A 122 -18.02 15.42 14.12
N THR A 123 -17.39 15.82 13.02
CA THR A 123 -16.81 17.17 12.92
C THR A 123 -17.88 18.26 12.84
N GLN A 124 -18.95 18.01 12.08
CA GLN A 124 -20.14 18.87 12.02
C GLN A 124 -20.84 19.00 13.38
N GLN A 125 -20.95 17.88 14.12
CA GLN A 125 -21.70 17.81 15.37
C GLN A 125 -20.98 18.46 16.57
N TYR A 126 -19.64 18.48 16.59
CA TYR A 126 -18.87 19.01 17.72
C TYR A 126 -18.20 20.37 17.47
N PHE A 127 -17.86 20.73 16.23
CA PHE A 127 -17.06 21.94 15.94
C PHE A 127 -17.80 22.99 15.10
N SER A 128 -19.03 22.73 14.63
CA SER A 128 -19.84 23.62 13.79
C SER A 128 -19.06 24.24 12.61
N ARG A 129 -18.04 23.52 12.11
CA ARG A 129 -17.19 23.92 11.00
C ARG A 129 -16.96 22.71 10.10
N SER A 130 -17.12 22.88 8.80
CA SER A 130 -16.73 21.85 7.84
C SER A 130 -15.21 21.63 7.93
N PRO A 131 -14.72 20.38 8.01
CA PRO A 131 -13.28 20.12 7.99
C PRO A 131 -12.68 20.65 6.68
N ALA A 132 -11.45 21.15 6.76
CA ALA A 132 -10.77 21.66 5.58
C ALA A 132 -10.52 20.52 4.57
N LEU A 133 -10.73 20.80 3.28
CA LEU A 133 -10.58 19.82 2.20
C LEU A 133 -9.20 19.14 2.20
N HIS A 134 -8.14 19.89 2.51
CA HIS A 134 -6.79 19.34 2.58
C HIS A 134 -6.64 18.28 3.69
N SER A 135 -7.29 18.44 4.84
CA SER A 135 -7.21 17.49 5.96
C SER A 135 -7.89 16.17 5.61
N MET A 136 -9.02 16.20 4.90
CA MET A 136 -9.68 15.00 4.38
C MET A 136 -8.79 14.24 3.38
N LEU A 137 -8.08 14.99 2.54
CA LEU A 137 -7.21 14.46 1.50
C LEU A 137 -5.88 13.95 2.04
N SER A 138 -5.37 14.45 3.16
CA SER A 138 -4.01 14.14 3.65
C SER A 138 -3.93 13.00 4.66
N ILE A 139 -5.06 12.55 5.21
CA ILE A 139 -5.07 11.52 6.28
C ILE A 139 -4.53 10.15 5.83
N TYR A 140 -4.62 9.81 4.53
CA TYR A 140 -4.03 8.58 4.01
C TYR A 140 -2.50 8.57 4.10
N ALA A 141 -1.86 9.74 4.19
CA ALA A 141 -0.41 9.85 4.29
C ALA A 141 0.12 9.08 5.52
N MET A 142 -0.63 9.03 6.62
CA MET A 142 -0.24 8.21 7.78
C MET A 142 -0.31 6.71 7.49
N VAL A 143 -1.26 6.27 6.67
CA VAL A 143 -1.57 4.85 6.46
C VAL A 143 -0.72 4.24 5.35
N ILE A 144 -0.33 5.04 4.35
CA ILE A 144 0.34 4.55 3.13
C ILE A 144 1.68 3.87 3.43
N GLY A 145 2.43 4.33 4.44
CA GLY A 145 3.68 3.71 4.86
C GLY A 145 3.50 2.26 5.29
N PHE A 146 2.47 1.99 6.10
CA PHE A 146 2.14 0.63 6.56
C PHE A 146 1.64 -0.26 5.42
N LEU A 147 0.75 0.26 4.56
CA LEU A 147 0.25 -0.48 3.40
C LEU A 147 1.36 -0.85 2.43
N THR A 148 2.28 0.08 2.18
CA THR A 148 3.44 -0.15 1.31
C THR A 148 4.38 -1.17 1.92
N ALA A 149 4.67 -1.09 3.22
CA ALA A 149 5.51 -2.06 3.93
C ALA A 149 4.93 -3.48 3.89
N ALA A 150 3.61 -3.61 4.12
CA ALA A 150 2.90 -4.87 4.03
C ALA A 150 2.94 -5.44 2.60
N PHE A 151 2.59 -4.64 1.59
CA PHE A 151 2.58 -5.05 0.20
C PHE A 151 3.98 -5.49 -0.28
N VAL A 152 5.01 -4.68 -0.03
CA VAL A 152 6.38 -4.98 -0.43
C VAL A 152 6.85 -6.28 0.23
N SER A 153 6.56 -6.46 1.52
CA SER A 153 6.99 -7.66 2.23
C SER A 153 6.35 -8.94 1.69
N LEU A 154 5.07 -8.88 1.32
CA LEU A 154 4.35 -10.01 0.75
C LEU A 154 4.79 -10.29 -0.69
N PHE A 155 4.91 -9.25 -1.51
CA PHE A 155 5.32 -9.39 -2.91
C PHE A 155 6.79 -9.79 -3.07
N VAL A 156 7.73 -9.04 -2.48
CA VAL A 156 9.17 -9.33 -2.60
C VAL A 156 9.53 -10.59 -1.80
N GLY A 157 8.92 -10.78 -0.63
CA GLY A 157 9.15 -11.96 0.19
C GLY A 157 8.72 -13.25 -0.49
N THR A 158 7.60 -13.26 -1.23
CA THR A 158 7.17 -14.44 -2.02
C THR A 158 8.07 -14.70 -3.22
N GLU A 159 8.50 -13.66 -3.95
CA GLU A 159 9.45 -13.85 -5.05
C GLU A 159 10.78 -14.47 -4.58
N TYR A 160 11.22 -14.13 -3.37
CA TYR A 160 12.41 -14.73 -2.78
C TYR A 160 12.14 -16.17 -2.31
N SER A 161 11.08 -16.40 -1.53
CA SER A 161 10.79 -17.72 -0.95
C SER A 161 10.52 -18.79 -1.99
N ASP A 162 9.87 -18.42 -3.09
CA ASP A 162 9.46 -19.37 -4.13
C ASP A 162 10.60 -19.68 -5.11
N GLY A 163 11.80 -19.13 -4.88
CA GLY A 163 12.95 -19.27 -5.76
C GLY A 163 12.80 -18.54 -7.08
N THR A 164 11.81 -17.64 -7.22
CA THR A 164 11.53 -16.87 -8.44
C THR A 164 12.72 -15.98 -8.80
N ILE A 165 13.35 -15.34 -7.81
CA ILE A 165 14.57 -14.54 -8.02
C ILE A 165 15.71 -15.41 -8.57
N ARG A 166 15.90 -16.61 -8.03
CA ARG A 166 16.90 -17.57 -8.51
C ARG A 166 16.60 -18.02 -9.95
N ASN A 167 15.35 -18.32 -10.26
CA ASN A 167 14.92 -18.68 -11.62
C ASN A 167 15.17 -17.54 -12.62
N LYS A 168 14.88 -16.28 -12.26
CA LYS A 168 15.16 -15.10 -13.10
C LYS A 168 16.67 -14.98 -13.39
N LEU A 169 17.54 -15.26 -12.42
CA LEU A 169 18.99 -15.24 -12.59
C LEU A 169 19.49 -16.38 -13.50
N ILE A 170 18.97 -17.60 -13.35
CA ILE A 170 19.33 -18.75 -14.19
C ILE A 170 18.97 -18.48 -15.66
N ILE A 171 17.85 -17.81 -15.91
CA ILE A 171 17.41 -17.42 -17.27
C ILE A 171 18.30 -16.30 -17.87
N GLY A 172 19.24 -15.73 -17.10
CA GLY A 172 20.22 -14.75 -17.57
C GLY A 172 19.89 -13.29 -17.26
N HIS A 173 18.87 -13.00 -16.43
CA HIS A 173 18.61 -11.63 -16.01
C HIS A 173 19.68 -11.11 -15.05
N SER A 174 20.03 -9.83 -15.17
CA SER A 174 20.98 -9.22 -14.23
C SER A 174 20.30 -8.96 -12.86
N ARG A 175 21.09 -9.07 -11.79
CA ARG A 175 20.64 -8.77 -10.42
C ARG A 175 20.04 -7.36 -10.29
N ALA A 176 20.63 -6.38 -10.99
CA ALA A 176 20.14 -5.02 -11.01
C ALA A 176 18.77 -4.93 -11.71
N ALA A 177 18.57 -5.62 -12.84
CA ALA A 177 17.29 -5.66 -13.52
C ALA A 177 16.18 -6.28 -12.65
N ILE A 178 16.49 -7.33 -11.89
CA ILE A 178 15.53 -7.93 -10.94
C ILE A 178 15.18 -6.93 -9.83
N TYR A 179 16.19 -6.23 -9.27
CA TYR A 179 15.96 -5.20 -8.25
C TYR A 179 15.07 -4.07 -8.77
N PHE A 180 15.39 -3.49 -9.93
CA PHE A 180 14.60 -2.44 -10.54
C PHE A 180 13.19 -2.89 -10.88
N SER A 181 13.02 -4.11 -11.39
CA SER A 181 11.68 -4.67 -11.66
C SER A 181 10.83 -4.68 -10.40
N ASN A 182 11.37 -5.17 -9.28
CA ASN A 182 10.61 -5.23 -8.02
C ASN A 182 10.35 -3.83 -7.46
N LEU A 183 11.33 -2.93 -7.50
CA LEU A 183 11.15 -1.55 -7.09
C LEU A 183 10.06 -0.84 -7.90
N ILE A 184 10.04 -1.00 -9.22
CA ILE A 184 9.04 -0.39 -10.11
C ILE A 184 7.66 -0.97 -9.83
N THR A 185 7.52 -2.29 -9.71
CA THR A 185 6.23 -2.93 -9.41
C THR A 185 5.67 -2.48 -8.06
N CYS A 186 6.50 -2.46 -7.01
CA CYS A 186 6.09 -2.00 -5.70
C CYS A 186 5.78 -0.49 -5.69
N SER A 187 6.52 0.32 -6.46
CA SER A 187 6.29 1.77 -6.55
C SER A 187 4.97 2.07 -7.27
N ALA A 188 4.69 1.35 -8.35
CA ALA A 188 3.43 1.46 -9.07
C ALA A 188 2.24 1.05 -8.19
N ALA A 189 2.39 -0.03 -7.41
CA ALA A 189 1.37 -0.45 -6.44
C ALA A 189 1.15 0.62 -5.35
N GLY A 190 2.24 1.19 -4.80
CA GLY A 190 2.18 2.28 -3.82
C GLY A 190 1.43 3.50 -4.35
N LEU A 191 1.82 3.99 -5.54
CA LEU A 191 1.14 5.13 -6.18
C LEU A 191 -0.33 4.82 -6.52
N PHE A 192 -0.62 3.59 -6.95
CA PHE A 192 -2.00 3.15 -7.19
C PHE A 192 -2.83 3.16 -5.89
N MET A 193 -2.28 2.69 -4.78
CA MET A 193 -2.94 2.77 -3.47
C MET A 193 -3.21 4.22 -3.05
N CYS A 194 -2.27 5.15 -3.31
CA CYS A 194 -2.51 6.58 -3.10
C CYS A 194 -3.68 7.09 -3.95
N LEU A 195 -3.67 6.83 -5.25
CA LEU A 195 -4.72 7.28 -6.17
C LEU A 195 -6.09 6.67 -5.83
N ALA A 196 -6.12 5.40 -5.42
CA ALA A 196 -7.33 4.70 -5.00
C ALA A 196 -7.99 5.33 -3.78
N TYR A 197 -7.22 5.99 -2.91
CA TYR A 197 -7.77 6.80 -1.81
C TYR A 197 -8.13 8.22 -2.28
N LEU A 198 -7.21 8.88 -2.99
CA LEU A 198 -7.34 10.29 -3.36
C LEU A 198 -8.53 10.57 -4.27
N LEU A 199 -8.79 9.70 -5.25
CA LEU A 199 -9.86 9.94 -6.22
C LEU A 199 -11.25 9.92 -5.56
N PRO A 200 -11.63 8.89 -4.76
CA PRO A 200 -12.88 8.93 -4.00
C PRO A 200 -12.93 10.04 -2.96
N ALA A 201 -11.82 10.29 -2.24
CA ALA A 201 -11.77 11.33 -1.22
C ALA A 201 -11.95 12.73 -1.81
N ALA A 202 -11.39 13.01 -2.99
CA ALA A 202 -11.60 14.26 -3.71
C ALA A 202 -13.03 14.35 -4.26
N ALA A 203 -13.56 13.27 -4.84
CA ALA A 203 -14.91 13.23 -5.39
C ALA A 203 -15.99 13.47 -4.33
N ALA A 204 -15.79 12.98 -3.09
CA ALA A 204 -16.67 13.24 -1.97
C ALA A 204 -16.38 14.58 -1.27
N GLY A 205 -15.09 14.91 -1.09
CA GLY A 205 -14.64 16.08 -0.35
C GLY A 205 -14.93 17.40 -1.05
N ILE A 206 -14.75 17.49 -2.37
CA ILE A 206 -14.98 18.72 -3.14
C ILE A 206 -16.45 19.20 -3.03
N PRO A 207 -17.47 18.33 -3.22
CA PRO A 207 -18.87 18.74 -3.03
C PRO A 207 -19.25 19.05 -1.58
N LEU A 208 -18.68 18.34 -0.61
CA LEU A 208 -19.05 18.46 0.81
C LEU A 208 -18.43 19.68 1.49
N CYS A 209 -17.16 19.96 1.22
CA CYS A 209 -16.41 21.02 1.89
C CYS A 209 -16.33 22.30 1.05
N GLY A 210 -16.76 22.24 -0.21
CA GLY A 210 -16.52 23.28 -1.21
C GLY A 210 -15.05 23.36 -1.61
N MET A 211 -14.77 24.01 -2.74
CA MET A 211 -13.41 24.49 -3.02
C MET A 211 -13.20 25.78 -2.23
N GLU A 212 -12.91 25.68 -0.93
CA GLU A 212 -12.38 26.84 -0.19
C GLU A 212 -11.04 27.28 -0.80
N THR A 213 -10.66 28.53 -0.53
CA THR A 213 -9.45 29.25 -0.96
C THR A 213 -8.12 28.64 -0.48
N ALA A 214 -8.01 27.31 -0.42
CA ALA A 214 -6.71 26.65 -0.31
C ALA A 214 -5.93 26.98 -1.59
N ASP A 215 -4.77 27.61 -1.42
CA ASP A 215 -3.88 27.94 -2.53
C ASP A 215 -3.68 26.67 -3.37
N PHE A 216 -4.08 26.71 -4.63
CA PHE A 216 -3.94 25.57 -5.54
C PHE A 216 -2.50 25.03 -5.53
N ARG A 217 -1.51 25.92 -5.33
CA ARG A 217 -0.09 25.56 -5.19
C ARG A 217 0.17 24.70 -3.95
N TYR A 218 -0.50 24.96 -2.83
CA TYR A 218 -0.39 24.16 -1.61
C TYR A 218 -0.90 22.73 -1.84
N ILE A 219 -2.08 22.57 -2.46
CA ILE A 219 -2.64 21.23 -2.74
C ILE A 219 -1.75 20.43 -3.69
N VAL A 220 -1.25 21.07 -4.75
CA VAL A 220 -0.36 20.40 -5.73
C VAL A 220 0.97 19.99 -5.08
N SER A 221 1.58 20.86 -4.28
CA SER A 221 2.83 20.54 -3.58
C SER A 221 2.65 19.47 -2.50
N MET A 222 1.51 19.44 -1.82
CA MET A 222 1.13 18.37 -0.90
C MET A 222 1.05 17.01 -1.60
N PHE A 223 0.39 16.93 -2.78
CA PHE A 223 0.31 15.69 -3.55
C PHE A 223 1.65 15.24 -4.12
N LEU A 224 2.46 16.19 -4.60
CA LEU A 224 3.81 15.88 -5.07
C LEU A 224 4.65 15.28 -3.94
N CYS A 225 4.61 15.90 -2.76
CA CYS A 225 5.30 15.45 -1.56
C CYS A 225 4.85 14.04 -1.17
N SER A 226 3.54 13.79 -1.10
CA SER A 226 3.00 12.49 -0.69
C SER A 226 3.34 11.36 -1.67
N PHE A 227 3.34 11.62 -2.98
CA PHE A 227 3.75 10.63 -3.99
C PHE A 227 5.24 10.31 -3.89
N ILE A 228 6.11 11.32 -3.78
CA ILE A 228 7.55 11.08 -3.66
C ILE A 228 7.89 10.42 -2.33
N MET A 229 7.21 10.79 -1.24
CA MET A 229 7.29 10.11 0.06
C MET A 229 6.91 8.63 -0.04
N THR A 230 5.87 8.30 -0.82
CA THR A 230 5.45 6.91 -1.06
C THR A 230 6.54 6.11 -1.79
N LEU A 231 7.23 6.72 -2.75
CA LEU A 231 8.39 6.11 -3.40
C LEU A 231 9.55 5.88 -2.43
N ALA A 232 9.78 6.81 -1.50
CA ALA A 232 10.79 6.66 -0.46
C ALA A 232 10.47 5.46 0.45
N PHE A 233 9.23 5.35 0.96
CA PHE A 233 8.80 4.17 1.73
C PHE A 233 8.99 2.88 0.95
N THR A 234 8.59 2.86 -0.31
CA THR A 234 8.72 1.70 -1.20
C THR A 234 10.18 1.28 -1.34
N SER A 235 11.08 2.25 -1.58
CA SER A 235 12.49 1.98 -1.79
C SER A 235 13.17 1.40 -0.54
N LEU A 236 12.85 1.92 0.65
CA LEU A 236 13.36 1.43 1.93
C LEU A 236 12.84 0.02 2.23
N CYS A 237 11.55 -0.23 2.00
CA CYS A 237 10.97 -1.56 2.20
C CYS A 237 11.53 -2.57 1.18
N THR A 238 11.75 -2.15 -0.07
CA THR A 238 12.29 -3.02 -1.12
C THR A 238 13.73 -3.38 -0.84
N LEU A 239 14.53 -2.42 -0.35
CA LEU A 239 15.89 -2.65 0.14
C LEU A 239 15.90 -3.76 1.19
N VAL A 240 15.10 -3.62 2.25
CA VAL A 240 15.01 -4.64 3.31
C VAL A 240 14.50 -5.97 2.74
N GLY A 241 13.45 -5.95 1.91
CA GLY A 241 12.86 -7.15 1.34
C GLY A 241 13.81 -7.96 0.45
N MET A 242 14.68 -7.29 -0.30
CA MET A 242 15.69 -7.95 -1.12
C MET A 242 16.90 -8.44 -0.29
N LEU A 243 17.06 -7.91 0.92
CA LEU A 243 18.09 -8.31 1.89
C LEU A 243 17.63 -9.36 2.90
N CYS A 244 16.38 -9.78 2.89
CA CYS A 244 15.86 -10.81 3.79
C CYS A 244 15.35 -12.02 2.98
N GLN A 245 15.89 -13.22 3.24
CA GLN A 245 15.53 -14.44 2.50
C GLN A 245 14.21 -15.06 2.98
N ASN A 246 13.84 -14.80 4.24
CA ASN A 246 12.65 -15.38 4.85
C ASN A 246 11.50 -14.38 4.77
N LYS A 247 10.40 -14.77 4.11
CA LYS A 247 9.20 -13.94 3.91
C LYS A 247 8.61 -13.40 5.22
N ALA A 248 8.59 -14.21 6.28
CA ALA A 248 8.03 -13.80 7.57
C ALA A 248 8.92 -12.76 8.25
N VAL A 249 10.24 -12.96 8.22
CA VAL A 249 11.21 -12.00 8.77
C VAL A 249 11.15 -10.68 8.00
N THR A 250 11.06 -10.73 6.68
CA THR A 250 10.90 -9.53 5.85
C THR A 250 9.67 -8.72 6.28
N ALA A 251 8.52 -9.35 6.40
CA ALA A 251 7.28 -8.68 6.80
C ALA A 251 7.35 -8.08 8.20
N VAL A 252 7.88 -8.83 9.17
CA VAL A 252 8.05 -8.34 10.54
C VAL A 252 8.99 -7.14 10.56
N VAL A 253 10.14 -7.22 9.90
CA VAL A 253 11.15 -6.15 9.92
C VAL A 253 10.63 -4.89 9.23
N THR A 254 10.03 -4.99 8.04
CA THR A 254 9.55 -3.79 7.33
C THR A 254 8.42 -3.10 8.08
N ILE A 255 7.44 -3.86 8.58
CA ILE A 255 6.29 -3.31 9.29
C ILE A 255 6.74 -2.70 10.63
N LEU A 256 7.51 -3.43 11.44
CA LEU A 256 7.99 -2.90 12.73
C LEU A 256 8.91 -1.69 12.57
N SER A 257 9.75 -1.67 11.54
CA SER A 257 10.62 -0.51 11.26
C SER A 257 9.79 0.73 10.94
N VAL A 258 8.75 0.58 10.11
CA VAL A 258 7.82 1.69 9.82
C VAL A 258 7.08 2.11 11.09
N CYS A 259 6.56 1.18 11.90
CA CYS A 259 5.91 1.49 13.18
C CYS A 259 6.82 2.31 14.11
N LEU A 260 8.07 1.87 14.30
CA LEU A 260 9.00 2.51 15.23
C LEU A 260 9.41 3.90 14.76
N LEU A 261 9.66 4.07 13.45
CA LEU A 261 9.90 5.37 12.85
C LEU A 261 8.67 6.29 12.98
N PHE A 262 7.46 5.72 12.89
CA PHE A 262 6.22 6.47 13.06
C PHE A 262 6.08 7.00 14.49
N VAL A 263 6.33 6.16 15.50
CA VAL A 263 6.31 6.56 16.92
C VAL A 263 7.35 7.65 17.16
N ALA A 264 8.56 7.51 16.61
CA ALA A 264 9.60 8.52 16.71
C ALA A 264 9.16 9.86 16.06
N SER A 265 8.56 9.81 14.87
CA SER A 265 8.03 11.00 14.19
C SER A 265 6.91 11.66 14.97
N ILE A 266 5.93 10.91 15.49
CA ILE A 266 4.87 11.48 16.34
C ILE A 266 5.48 12.16 17.56
N TYR A 267 6.46 11.53 18.21
CA TYR A 267 7.15 12.11 19.37
C TYR A 267 7.89 13.40 19.04
N ILE A 268 8.70 13.41 17.97
CA ILE A 268 9.42 14.61 17.49
C ILE A 268 8.43 15.73 17.21
N SER A 269 7.38 15.39 16.46
CA SER A 269 6.38 16.35 16.02
C SER A 269 5.54 16.87 17.21
N ALA A 270 5.31 16.06 18.25
CA ALA A 270 4.66 16.49 19.50
C ALA A 270 5.54 17.49 20.28
N ARG A 271 6.85 17.23 20.36
CA ARG A 271 7.82 18.16 20.99
C ARG A 271 7.93 19.48 20.24
N LEU A 272 7.83 19.47 18.91
CA LEU A 272 7.84 20.69 18.08
C LEU A 272 6.56 21.53 18.23
N SER A 273 5.43 20.90 18.57
CA SER A 273 4.12 21.57 18.74
C SER A 273 3.89 22.16 20.13
N GLU A 274 4.82 22.00 21.06
CA GLU A 274 4.70 22.64 22.37
C GLU A 274 4.67 24.18 22.22
N PRO A 275 3.78 24.88 22.94
CA PRO A 275 3.74 26.35 22.90
C PRO A 275 4.95 26.94 23.63
N GLU A 276 5.37 28.14 23.24
CA GLU A 276 6.52 28.82 23.84
C GLU A 276 6.24 29.32 25.27
N THR A 277 4.98 29.64 25.56
CA THR A 277 4.50 30.06 26.88
C THR A 277 3.21 29.30 27.23
N TYR A 278 3.01 29.06 28.52
CA TYR A 278 1.73 28.63 29.07
C TYR A 278 1.06 29.81 29.77
N GLN A 279 -0.26 29.91 29.66
CA GLN A 279 -1.04 30.89 30.38
C GLN A 279 -1.38 30.35 31.76
N GLU A 280 -0.82 30.97 32.80
CA GLU A 280 -1.20 30.68 34.18
C GLU A 280 -2.36 31.61 34.56
N VAL A 281 -3.56 31.03 34.69
CA VAL A 281 -4.74 31.76 35.16
C VAL A 281 -4.74 31.73 36.68
N THR A 282 -4.44 32.86 37.31
CA THR A 282 -4.60 33.01 38.76
C THR A 282 -6.04 33.42 39.05
N ALA A 283 -6.80 32.61 39.79
CA ALA A 283 -8.14 32.94 40.29
C ALA A 283 -8.17 32.56 41.79
N LEU A 284 -8.71 33.31 42.76
CA LEU A 284 -9.75 34.34 42.82
C LEU A 284 -9.38 35.36 43.92
N ALA A 285 -9.54 36.67 43.66
CA ALA A 285 -9.96 37.57 44.74
C ALA A 285 -11.45 37.28 45.03
N GLY A 286 -11.90 37.45 46.27
CA GLY A 286 -13.25 37.06 46.74
C GLY A 286 -14.45 37.72 46.03
N ASP A 287 -14.24 38.45 44.94
CA ASP A 287 -15.23 39.14 44.12
C ASP A 287 -15.49 38.48 42.74
N GLY A 288 -14.81 37.38 42.40
CA GLY A 288 -15.02 36.68 41.14
C GLY A 288 -14.31 37.31 39.92
N SER A 289 -13.49 38.35 40.11
CA SER A 289 -12.73 38.96 39.02
C SER A 289 -11.39 38.25 38.80
N VAL A 290 -11.10 37.87 37.54
CA VAL A 290 -9.82 37.23 37.14
C VAL A 290 -8.72 38.29 37.13
N THR A 291 -7.83 38.27 38.11
CA THR A 291 -6.68 39.19 38.15
C THR A 291 -5.47 38.53 37.50
N SER A 292 -5.16 38.97 36.28
CA SER A 292 -3.95 38.72 35.47
C SER A 292 -3.62 37.28 35.07
N THR A 293 -3.65 37.03 33.76
CA THR A 293 -2.93 35.94 33.09
C THR A 293 -1.44 36.28 33.04
N ARG A 294 -0.59 35.51 33.72
CA ARG A 294 0.86 35.62 33.57
C ARG A 294 1.32 34.58 32.56
N ASP A 295 1.98 35.02 31.50
CA ASP A 295 2.63 34.11 30.54
C ASP A 295 3.90 33.55 31.17
N VAL A 296 3.90 32.25 31.47
CA VAL A 296 5.08 31.54 31.99
C VAL A 296 5.78 30.84 30.83
N PRO A 297 7.08 31.05 30.61
CA PRO A 297 7.84 30.36 29.56
C PRO A 297 7.79 28.85 29.76
N ASN A 298 7.48 28.11 28.70
CA ASN A 298 7.48 26.65 28.73
C ASN A 298 8.94 26.13 28.75
N PRO A 299 9.40 25.48 29.83
CA PRO A 299 10.75 24.92 29.90
C PRO A 299 10.97 23.75 28.93
N GLY A 300 9.90 23.11 28.46
CA GLY A 300 9.93 22.04 27.48
C GLY A 300 10.11 22.51 26.03
N TYR A 301 9.88 23.81 25.75
CA TYR A 301 9.92 24.35 24.40
C TYR A 301 11.32 24.30 23.79
N LEU A 302 11.44 23.66 22.63
CA LEU A 302 12.71 23.56 21.91
C LEU A 302 13.10 24.93 21.33
N ARG A 303 14.31 25.39 21.64
CA ARG A 303 14.87 26.68 21.18
C ARG A 303 16.16 26.51 20.40
N GLY A 304 16.43 27.48 19.51
CA GLY A 304 17.68 27.59 18.76
C GLY A 304 18.00 26.32 17.94
N THR A 305 19.24 25.86 18.03
CA THR A 305 19.76 24.71 17.26
C THR A 305 19.01 23.41 17.54
N GLN A 306 18.51 23.20 18.76
CA GLN A 306 17.76 21.98 19.09
C GLN A 306 16.46 21.89 18.28
N ARG A 307 15.74 23.01 18.13
CA ARG A 307 14.52 23.06 17.32
C ARG A 307 14.82 22.78 15.85
N GLN A 308 15.88 23.38 15.31
CA GLN A 308 16.31 23.16 13.92
C GLN A 308 16.63 21.69 13.63
N ILE A 309 17.27 20.98 14.57
CA ILE A 309 17.54 19.54 14.43
C ILE A 309 16.24 18.74 14.38
N TYR A 310 15.27 19.06 15.27
CA TYR A 310 13.98 18.37 15.29
C TYR A 310 13.17 18.66 14.02
N GLU A 311 13.15 19.90 13.53
CA GLU A 311 12.50 20.30 12.27
C GLU A 311 13.12 19.57 11.08
N PHE A 312 14.45 19.45 11.05
CA PHE A 312 15.15 18.65 10.05
C PHE A 312 14.75 17.17 10.12
N LEU A 313 14.77 16.55 11.30
CA LEU A 313 14.42 15.14 11.46
C LEU A 313 12.95 14.85 11.08
N ASP A 314 12.03 15.76 11.42
CA ASP A 314 10.61 15.65 11.07
C ASP A 314 10.40 15.79 9.55
N GLY A 315 11.10 16.72 8.89
CA GLY A 315 11.02 16.90 7.44
C GLY A 315 11.79 15.87 6.61
N PHE A 316 12.86 15.28 7.16
CA PHE A 316 13.75 14.37 6.44
C PHE A 316 13.17 12.95 6.32
N LEU A 317 12.58 12.42 7.40
CA LEU A 317 12.05 11.06 7.41
C LEU A 317 10.68 10.99 6.71
N PRO A 318 10.42 9.97 5.85
CA PRO A 318 9.11 9.81 5.22
C PRO A 318 7.95 9.71 6.23
N THR A 319 8.19 9.13 7.40
CA THR A 319 7.21 9.08 8.50
C THR A 319 6.93 10.46 9.09
N GLY A 320 7.93 11.34 9.23
CA GLY A 320 7.71 12.71 9.71
C GLY A 320 6.97 13.55 8.66
N GLN A 321 7.33 13.38 7.38
CA GLN A 321 6.58 13.98 6.27
C GLN A 321 5.10 13.58 6.30
N SER A 322 4.79 12.32 6.60
CA SER A 322 3.40 11.86 6.72
C SER A 322 2.64 12.55 7.85
N VAL A 323 3.29 12.77 8.99
CA VAL A 323 2.69 13.48 10.15
C VAL A 323 2.44 14.96 9.79
N ILE A 324 3.41 15.62 9.15
CA ILE A 324 3.30 17.01 8.70
C ILE A 324 2.14 17.18 7.71
N LEU A 325 2.03 16.29 6.70
CA LEU A 325 0.95 16.31 5.72
C LEU A 325 -0.43 16.18 6.38
N THR A 326 -0.56 15.33 7.39
CA THR A 326 -1.83 15.15 8.12
C THR A 326 -2.18 16.34 9.01
N ARG A 327 -1.19 17.04 9.58
CA ARG A 327 -1.41 18.26 10.38
C ARG A 327 -1.92 19.44 9.57
N GLY A 328 -1.57 19.51 8.28
CA GLY A 328 -2.06 20.56 7.37
C GLY A 328 -1.42 21.93 7.61
N ASP A 329 -0.16 21.97 8.03
CA ASP A 329 0.57 23.22 8.25
C ASP A 329 0.95 23.89 6.92
N GLN A 330 0.34 25.04 6.63
CA GLN A 330 0.53 25.79 5.38
C GLN A 330 1.94 26.37 5.21
N GLY A 331 2.73 26.48 6.29
CA GLY A 331 4.11 26.98 6.24
C GLY A 331 5.17 25.92 5.92
N SER A 332 4.78 24.65 5.80
CA SER A 332 5.74 23.55 5.67
C SER A 332 6.45 23.50 4.30
N PRO A 333 7.77 23.28 4.25
CA PRO A 333 8.55 23.33 3.01
C PRO A 333 8.43 22.02 2.19
N PHE A 334 7.25 21.76 1.61
CA PHE A 334 6.96 20.49 0.90
C PHE A 334 7.91 20.17 -0.25
N LEU A 335 8.43 21.18 -0.96
CA LEU A 335 9.39 20.96 -2.04
C LEU A 335 10.72 20.41 -1.51
N LEU A 336 11.18 20.92 -0.36
CA LEU A 336 12.40 20.44 0.31
C LEU A 336 12.21 19.02 0.84
N MET A 337 11.06 18.74 1.45
CA MET A 337 10.68 17.40 1.92
C MET A 337 10.64 16.39 0.75
N SER A 338 10.07 16.81 -0.39
CA SER A 338 10.07 16.03 -1.62
C SER A 338 11.49 15.72 -2.10
N ALA A 339 12.40 16.69 -2.04
CA ALA A 339 13.81 16.50 -2.38
C ALA A 339 14.50 15.50 -1.43
N TYR A 340 14.21 15.56 -0.12
CA TYR A 340 14.71 14.56 0.84
C TYR A 340 14.22 13.15 0.50
N SER A 341 12.92 12.99 0.22
CA SER A 341 12.35 11.69 -0.14
C SER A 341 12.89 11.15 -1.48
N ALA A 342 13.13 12.02 -2.46
CA ALA A 342 13.81 11.65 -3.70
C ALA A 342 15.26 11.21 -3.45
N GLY A 343 15.99 11.92 -2.59
CA GLY A 343 17.34 11.56 -2.16
C GLY A 343 17.40 10.21 -1.43
N ILE A 344 16.47 9.97 -0.49
CA ILE A 344 16.32 8.68 0.20
C ILE A 344 16.04 7.57 -0.81
N THR A 345 15.16 7.81 -1.77
CA THR A 345 14.84 6.83 -2.82
C THR A 345 16.08 6.44 -3.63
N ALA A 346 16.86 7.42 -4.07
CA ALA A 346 18.10 7.19 -4.81
C ALA A 346 19.14 6.45 -3.97
N ALA A 347 19.35 6.87 -2.72
CA ALA A 347 20.31 6.26 -1.80
C ALA A 347 19.94 4.82 -1.46
N ALA A 348 18.70 4.56 -1.06
CA ALA A 348 18.21 3.22 -0.73
C ALA A 348 18.30 2.28 -1.94
N THR A 349 17.97 2.77 -3.13
CA THR A 349 18.09 2.01 -4.38
C THR A 349 19.55 1.68 -4.69
N GLY A 350 20.46 2.65 -4.58
CA GLY A 350 21.89 2.44 -4.81
C GLY A 350 22.50 1.42 -3.84
N ILE A 351 22.21 1.57 -2.54
CA ILE A 351 22.64 0.62 -1.49
C ILE A 351 22.05 -0.77 -1.75
N GLY A 352 20.77 -0.86 -2.11
CA GLY A 352 20.09 -2.12 -2.38
C GLY A 352 20.69 -2.90 -3.53
N ILE A 353 20.95 -2.22 -4.66
CA ILE A 353 21.60 -2.84 -5.81
C ILE A 353 23.02 -3.31 -5.47
N PHE A 354 23.78 -2.50 -4.73
CA PHE A 354 25.14 -2.85 -4.34
C PHE A 354 25.19 -4.07 -3.41
N LEU A 355 24.37 -4.09 -2.35
CA LEU A 355 24.33 -5.19 -1.39
C LEU A 355 23.74 -6.47 -2.02
N PHE A 356 22.70 -6.34 -2.85
CA PHE A 356 22.11 -7.49 -3.55
C PHE A 356 23.08 -8.12 -4.55
N ARG A 357 24.00 -7.34 -5.15
CA ARG A 357 25.08 -7.89 -6.01
C ARG A 357 26.04 -8.79 -5.26
N LYS A 358 26.40 -8.45 -4.02
CA LYS A 358 27.40 -9.18 -3.22
C LYS A 358 26.90 -10.50 -2.62
N ARG A 359 25.58 -10.70 -2.57
CA ARG A 359 25.00 -11.80 -1.79
C ARG A 359 24.87 -13.08 -2.60
N ASP A 360 25.38 -14.21 -2.13
CA ASP A 360 25.21 -15.48 -2.85
C ASP A 360 23.77 -15.99 -2.73
N ILE A 361 23.11 -16.18 -3.88
CA ILE A 361 21.81 -16.84 -3.97
C ILE A 361 22.13 -18.30 -4.29
N LYS A 362 22.16 -19.14 -3.25
CA LYS A 362 22.36 -20.58 -3.37
C LYS A 362 21.10 -21.31 -3.84
#